data_AF-A0AB73T4M8-F1
#
_entry.id   AF-A0AB73T4M8-F1
#
_cell.length_a   1.000
_cell.length_b   1.000
_cell.length_c   1.000
_cell.angle_alpha   90.00
_cell.angle_beta   90.00
_cell.angle_gamma   90.00
#
_symmetry.space_group_name_H-M   'P 1'
#
loop_
_entity.id
_entity.type
_entity.pdbx_description
1 polymer ?
#
loop_
_entity_poly.entity_id
_entity_poly.type
_entity_poly.pdbx_seq_one_letter_code
_entity_poly.pdbx_strand_id
1 'polypeptide(L)' 'MGISYPDRTPYIEIECRDFPYVGIWTKPGAPFVCLEPWYGRTDDAGFAGDISEKKGIRKLDGGESFEASYEIKVF' A
#
# COMPACT_ATOMS: atom_id res chain seq x y z
N MET A 1 -2.35 -3.70 9.25
CA MET A 1 -3.58 -2.90 9.03
C MET A 1 -4.75 -3.86 8.92
N GLY A 2 -5.96 -3.55 9.38
CA GLY A 2 -7.09 -4.48 9.27
C GLY A 2 -8.44 -3.83 9.50
N ILE A 3 -9.51 -4.62 9.35
CA ILE A 3 -10.89 -4.24 9.65
C ILE A 3 -11.37 -5.11 10.80
N SER A 4 -12.02 -4.48 11.77
CA SER A 4 -12.63 -5.15 12.93
C SER A 4 -14.10 -4.76 13.03
N TYR A 5 -14.89 -5.63 13.63
CA TYR A 5 -16.26 -5.32 14.04
C TYR A 5 -16.28 -4.24 15.15
N PRO A 6 -17.43 -3.61 15.45
CA PRO A 6 -17.53 -2.57 16.49
C PRO A 6 -17.10 -3.03 17.89
N ASP A 7 -17.22 -4.32 18.18
CA ASP A 7 -16.77 -4.97 19.42
C ASP A 7 -15.26 -5.28 19.45
N ARG A 8 -14.54 -4.90 18.38
CA ARG A 8 -13.11 -5.14 18.13
C ARG A 8 -12.75 -6.57 17.76
N THR A 9 -13.72 -7.45 17.53
CA THR A 9 -13.45 -8.76 16.94
C THR A 9 -12.78 -8.56 15.56
N PRO A 10 -11.60 -9.14 15.30
CA PRO A 10 -10.95 -9.04 14.00
C PRO A 10 -11.80 -9.66 12.89
N TYR A 11 -11.81 -9.06 11.70
CA TYR A 11 -12.45 -9.65 10.52
C TYR A 11 -11.43 -9.98 9.43
N ILE A 12 -10.56 -9.03 9.10
CA ILE A 12 -9.47 -9.23 8.15
C ILE A 12 -8.26 -8.39 8.58
N GLU A 13 -7.05 -8.94 8.45
CA GLU A 13 -5.79 -8.24 8.71
C GLU A 13 -4.84 -8.41 7.51
N ILE A 14 -4.15 -7.33 7.17
CA ILE A 14 -3.00 -7.30 6.28
C ILE A 14 -1.75 -6.97 7.09
N GLU A 15 -0.83 -7.92 7.19
CA GLU A 15 0.50 -7.73 7.77
C GLU A 15 1.48 -7.31 6.66
N CYS A 16 1.96 -6.07 6.74
CA CYS A 16 2.73 -5.42 5.67
C CYS A 16 3.80 -4.47 6.25
N ARG A 17 4.53 -4.91 7.29
CA ARG A 17 5.41 -4.03 8.09
C ARG A 17 6.49 -3.32 7.27
N ASP A 18 6.97 -3.95 6.21
CA ASP A 18 8.08 -3.43 5.41
C ASP A 18 7.63 -2.42 4.33
N PHE A 19 6.32 -2.27 4.13
CA PHE A 19 5.77 -1.34 3.13
C PHE A 19 5.76 0.10 3.66
N PRO A 20 6.41 1.05 2.95
CA PRO A 20 6.54 2.44 3.42
C PRO A 20 5.23 3.24 3.31
N TYR A 21 4.29 2.78 2.48
CA TYR A 21 3.02 3.45 2.24
C TYR A 21 1.87 2.46 2.29
N VAL A 22 0.70 2.96 2.69
CA VAL A 22 -0.54 2.21 2.69
C VAL A 22 -1.66 3.11 2.18
N GLY A 23 -2.33 2.67 1.12
CA GLY A 23 -3.57 3.26 0.61
C GLY A 23 -4.78 2.66 1.31
N ILE A 24 -5.74 3.51 1.69
CA ILE A 24 -7.08 3.10 2.13
C ILE A 24 -8.06 3.85 1.25
N TRP A 25 -8.87 3.13 0.48
CA TRP A 25 -9.72 3.74 -0.53
C TRP A 25 -11.04 3.00 -0.70
N THR A 26 -12.09 3.73 -1.03
CA THR A 26 -13.33 3.16 -1.55
C THR A 26 -13.91 4.08 -2.62
N LYS A 27 -14.59 3.49 -3.59
CA LYS A 27 -15.43 4.27 -4.50
C LYS A 27 -16.64 4.78 -3.72
N PRO A 28 -17.00 6.07 -3.80
CA PRO A 28 -18.21 6.58 -3.15
C PRO A 28 -19.44 5.73 -3.48
N GLY A 29 -20.11 5.24 -2.44
CA GLY A 29 -21.29 4.37 -2.54
C GLY A 29 -21.01 2.88 -2.75
N ALA A 30 -19.75 2.44 -2.81
CA ALA A 30 -19.43 1.02 -2.97
C ALA A 30 -19.47 0.26 -1.63
N PRO A 31 -19.92 -1.01 -1.63
CA PRO A 31 -19.97 -1.84 -0.43
C PRO A 31 -18.63 -2.55 -0.15
N PHE A 32 -17.51 -1.92 -0.48
CA PHE A 32 -16.17 -2.47 -0.24
C PHE A 32 -15.18 -1.38 0.13
N VAL A 33 -14.04 -1.77 0.67
CA VAL A 33 -12.87 -0.91 0.90
C VAL A 33 -11.62 -1.64 0.42
N CYS A 34 -10.71 -0.90 -0.22
CA CYS A 34 -9.39 -1.34 -0.60
C CYS A 34 -8.39 -1.04 0.52
N LEU A 35 -7.53 -2.00 0.78
CA LEU A 35 -6.42 -1.93 1.73
C LEU A 35 -5.13 -2.25 0.95
N GLU A 36 -4.29 -1.25 0.73
CA GLU A 36 -3.30 -1.30 -0.35
C GLU A 36 -1.87 -1.01 0.17
N PRO A 37 -1.07 -2.03 0.53
CA PRO A 37 0.33 -1.83 0.89
C PRO A 37 1.15 -1.51 -0.36
N TRP A 38 1.91 -0.41 -0.36
CA TRP A 38 2.61 0.08 -1.54
C TRP A 38 4.12 0.28 -1.35
N TYR A 39 4.89 -0.17 -2.35
CA TYR A 39 6.29 0.22 -2.58
C TYR A 39 6.38 1.28 -3.69
N GLY A 40 5.80 2.44 -3.39
CA GLY A 40 5.67 3.55 -4.31
C GLY A 40 4.45 4.38 -3.93
N ARG A 41 4.28 5.52 -4.58
CA ARG A 41 3.09 6.35 -4.43
C ARG A 41 2.86 7.20 -5.67
N THR A 42 1.68 7.83 -5.72
CA THR A 42 1.36 8.83 -6.74
C THR A 42 2.31 10.04 -6.66
N ASP A 43 2.37 10.82 -7.74
CA ASP A 43 3.15 12.03 -7.80
C ASP A 43 2.65 13.10 -6.83
N ASP A 44 3.56 13.99 -6.45
CA ASP A 44 3.14 15.25 -5.83
C ASP A 44 2.37 16.09 -6.85
N ALA A 45 1.39 16.85 -6.36
CA ALA A 45 0.63 17.76 -7.21
C ALA A 45 1.59 18.73 -7.92
N GLY A 46 1.48 18.78 -9.25
CA GLY A 46 2.34 19.65 -10.09
C GLY A 46 3.73 19.09 -10.39
N PHE A 47 4.07 17.88 -9.95
CA PHE A 47 5.30 17.24 -10.37
C PHE A 47 5.30 16.96 -11.88
N ALA A 48 6.35 17.42 -12.55
CA ALA A 48 6.60 17.20 -13.99
C ALA A 48 8.07 16.85 -14.25
N GLY A 49 8.80 16.44 -13.20
CA GLY A 49 10.22 16.08 -13.26
C GLY A 49 10.46 14.69 -13.82
N ASP A 50 11.73 14.29 -13.83
CA ASP A 50 12.14 12.95 -14.27
C ASP A 50 11.71 11.87 -13.25
N ILE A 51 11.45 10.65 -13.72
CA ILE A 51 11.06 9.53 -12.85
C ILE A 51 12.09 9.26 -11.74
N SER A 52 13.37 9.55 -11.96
CA SER A 52 14.44 9.40 -10.95
C SER A 52 14.27 10.36 -9.76
N GLU A 53 13.53 11.45 -9.93
CA GLU A 53 13.23 12.44 -8.88
C GLU A 53 11.89 12.16 -8.19
N LYS A 54 11.09 11.21 -8.71
CA LYS A 54 9.76 10.90 -8.16
C LYS A 54 9.86 10.39 -6.73
N LYS A 55 9.30 11.14 -5.79
CA LYS A 55 9.32 10.78 -4.36
C LYS A 55 8.66 9.42 -4.11
N GLY A 56 9.43 8.50 -3.52
CA GLY A 56 9.00 7.14 -3.21
C GLY A 56 9.25 6.14 -4.34
N ILE A 57 9.86 6.54 -5.45
CA ILE A 57 10.33 5.62 -6.48
C ILE A 57 11.44 4.73 -5.91
N ARG A 58 11.43 3.45 -6.29
CA ARG A 58 12.50 2.51 -6.00
C ARG A 58 13.39 2.38 -7.23
N LYS A 59 14.67 2.69 -7.07
CA LYS A 59 15.69 2.43 -8.08
C LYS A 59 16.34 1.08 -7.80
N LEU A 60 16.56 0.29 -8.86
CA LEU A 60 17.35 -0.94 -8.83
C LEU A 60 18.45 -0.82 -9.88
N ASP A 61 19.65 -1.23 -9.52
CA ASP A 61 20.78 -1.31 -10.45
C ASP A 61 20.74 -2.61 -11.26
N GLY A 62 21.59 -2.70 -12.29
CA GLY A 62 21.64 -3.86 -13.17
C GLY A 62 21.98 -5.15 -12.41
N GLY A 63 21.07 -6.11 -12.44
CA GLY A 63 21.23 -7.40 -11.75
C GLY A 63 20.66 -7.44 -10.33
N GLU A 64 20.17 -6.32 -9.80
CA GLU A 64 19.48 -6.32 -8.51
C GLU A 64 18.07 -6.90 -8.64
N SER A 65 17.61 -7.50 -7.54
CA SER A 65 16.23 -7.97 -7.38
C SER A 65 15.65 -7.39 -6.10
N PHE A 66 14.36 -7.08 -6.16
CA PHE A 66 13.62 -6.64 -5.00
C PHE A 66 12.47 -7.60 -4.74
N GLU A 67 12.38 -8.06 -3.50
CA GLU A 67 11.33 -8.93 -3.01
C GLU A 67 10.56 -8.25 -1.88
N ALA A 68 9.25 -8.35 -1.93
CA ALA A 68 8.33 -7.85 -0.93
C ALA A 68 7.25 -8.89 -0.69
N SER A 69 6.82 -9.03 0.56
CA SER A 69 5.71 -9.91 0.92
C SER A 69 4.80 -9.21 1.94
N TYR A 70 3.52 -9.47 1.80
CA TYR A 70 2.51 -9.14 2.79
C TYR A 70 1.67 -10.39 3.02
N GLU A 71 1.03 -10.48 4.18
CA GLU A 71 0.15 -11.58 4.54
C GLU A 71 -1.27 -11.05 4.75
N ILE A 72 -2.26 -11.80 4.27
CA ILE A 72 -3.68 -11.54 4.55
C ILE A 72 -4.19 -12.65 5.47
N LYS A 73 -4.68 -12.27 6.64
CA LYS A 73 -5.33 -13.16 7.61
C LYS A 73 -6.83 -12.89 7.61
N VAL A 74 -7.62 -13.96 7.54
CA VAL A 74 -9.08 -13.94 7.62
C VAL A 74 -9.49 -14.65 8.91
N PHE A 75 -10.41 -14.06 9.67
CA PHE A 75 -10.82 -14.52 11.01
C PHE A 75 -12.27 -14.98 11.04
#